data_AF-A0A1U8PZS9-F1
#
_entry.id   AF-A0A1U8PZS9-F1
#
_cell.length_a   1.000
_cell.length_b   1.000
_cell.length_c   1.000
_cell.angle_alpha   90.00
_cell.angle_beta   90.00
_cell.angle_gamma   90.00
#
_symmetry.space_group_name_H-M   'P 1'
#
loop_
_entity.id
_entity.type
_entity.pdbx_description
1 polymer ?
#
loop_
_entity_poly.entity_id
_entity_poly.type
_entity_poly.pdbx_seq_one_letter_code
_entity_poly.pdbx_strand_id
1 'polypeptide(L)'
;MKHWKDYVDPHRATEQERDSIEHEVSVFIKTCKEQIDILKNRIHDEDTSGKSKAWLSMRSDNSHVDIVAHKHGVVLILSEKLHSVTSQFDQLRAIRFQDAVNKAIPRRKMHQVTNSNSPIISKSNHSEVKEPDELPSEHLRVQQQFLDDETRALQVELTNLLDTVQETETKMVEMSALNHLMATHVLQQAQQIELLYEQAVEATNNVEMGNKELSQAMQRNSSSRTFLLLFLFVLTFSILFLDWYN
;
A
#
# COMPACT_ATOMS: atom_id res chain seq x y z
N MET A 1 4.18 18.85 -1.87
CA MET A 1 4.25 18.90 -3.35
C MET A 1 5.59 19.42 -3.91
N LYS A 2 6.38 20.26 -3.22
CA LYS A 2 7.67 20.75 -3.76
C LYS A 2 8.75 19.66 -3.87
N HIS A 3 8.75 18.70 -2.95
CA HIS A 3 9.71 17.57 -2.87
C HIS A 3 9.54 16.50 -3.96
N TRP A 4 8.38 16.41 -4.62
CA TRP A 4 8.14 15.45 -5.71
C TRP A 4 8.92 15.81 -6.97
N LYS A 5 8.95 17.10 -7.32
CA LYS A 5 9.77 17.60 -8.43
C LYS A 5 11.26 17.39 -8.18
N ASP A 6 11.68 17.58 -6.93
CA ASP A 6 13.08 17.44 -6.53
C ASP A 6 13.59 15.98 -6.58
N TYR A 7 12.69 15.01 -6.43
CA TYR A 7 13.04 13.59 -6.54
C TYR A 7 13.13 13.09 -7.99
N VAL A 8 12.34 13.68 -8.88
CA VAL A 8 12.25 13.28 -10.30
C VAL A 8 13.31 13.97 -11.16
N ASP A 9 13.83 15.12 -10.75
CA ASP A 9 14.84 15.86 -11.53
C ASP A 9 16.24 15.19 -11.48
N PRO A 10 16.76 14.67 -12.60
CA PRO A 10 18.05 13.97 -12.67
C PRO A 10 19.27 14.86 -12.36
N HIS A 11 19.09 16.19 -12.35
CA HIS A 11 20.16 17.18 -12.26
C HIS A 11 20.26 17.85 -10.88
N ARG A 12 19.40 17.50 -9.91
CA ARG A 12 19.31 18.21 -8.62
C ARG A 12 19.62 17.36 -7.38
N ALA A 13 19.41 16.05 -7.42
CA ALA A 13 19.71 15.13 -6.31
C ALA A 13 20.78 14.13 -6.74
N THR A 14 21.77 13.89 -5.88
CA THR A 14 22.78 12.84 -6.09
C THR A 14 22.15 11.45 -5.93
N GLU A 15 22.65 10.43 -6.65
CA GLU A 15 22.17 9.04 -6.53
C GLU A 15 22.14 8.58 -5.05
N GLN A 16 23.15 9.01 -4.27
CA GLN A 16 23.26 8.77 -2.83
C GLN A 16 22.10 9.38 -1.99
N GLU A 17 21.72 10.63 -2.28
CA GLU A 17 20.60 11.29 -1.57
C GLU A 17 19.27 10.60 -1.88
N ARG A 18 19.08 10.15 -3.12
CA ARG A 18 17.89 9.39 -3.51
C ARG A 18 17.82 8.05 -2.79
N ASP A 19 18.93 7.33 -2.66
CA ASP A 19 18.97 6.07 -1.91
C ASP A 19 18.69 6.25 -0.42
N SER A 20 19.19 7.34 0.19
CA SER A 20 18.86 7.69 1.57
C SER A 20 17.36 7.93 1.74
N ILE A 21 16.75 8.72 0.86
CA ILE A 21 15.31 9.00 0.88
C ILE A 21 14.51 7.70 0.70
N GLU A 22 14.90 6.83 -0.23
CA GLU A 22 14.22 5.55 -0.43
C GLU A 22 14.30 4.64 0.79
N HIS A 23 15.46 4.61 1.44
CA HIS A 23 15.65 3.83 2.67
C HIS A 23 14.75 4.35 3.79
N GLU A 24 14.75 5.66 4.02
CA GLU A 24 13.89 6.30 5.02
C GLU A 24 12.41 6.02 4.75
N VAL A 25 11.93 6.22 3.52
CA VAL A 25 10.53 5.96 3.14
C VAL A 25 10.16 4.50 3.34
N SER A 26 11.05 3.56 2.98
CA SER A 26 10.83 2.13 3.20
C SER A 26 10.70 1.79 4.68
N VAL A 27 11.56 2.35 5.54
CA VAL A 27 11.48 2.19 6.99
C VAL A 27 10.16 2.74 7.52
N PHE A 28 9.76 3.95 7.11
CA PHE A 28 8.49 4.56 7.53
C PHE A 28 7.28 3.71 7.14
N ILE A 29 7.24 3.21 5.90
CA ILE A 29 6.14 2.35 5.44
C ILE A 29 6.06 1.07 6.28
N LYS A 30 7.21 0.43 6.56
CA LYS A 30 7.28 -0.77 7.41
C LYS A 30 6.80 -0.49 8.83
N THR A 31 7.23 0.61 9.44
CA THR A 31 6.78 1.00 10.78
C THR A 31 5.28 1.32 10.81
N CYS A 32 4.77 2.08 9.85
CA CYS A 32 3.33 2.37 9.76
C CYS A 32 2.50 1.09 9.62
N LYS A 33 2.96 0.14 8.79
CA LYS A 33 2.33 -1.18 8.64
C LYS A 33 2.26 -1.91 9.98
N GLU A 34 3.36 -1.95 10.72
CA GLU A 34 3.42 -2.62 12.01
C GLU A 34 2.49 -1.98 13.05
N GLN A 35 2.41 -0.65 13.09
CA GLN A 35 1.47 0.05 13.97
C GLN A 35 0.00 -0.26 13.63
N ILE A 36 -0.33 -0.35 12.34
CA ILE A 36 -1.67 -0.73 11.88
C ILE A 36 -1.99 -2.17 12.30
N ASP A 37 -1.03 -3.10 12.17
CA ASP A 37 -1.22 -4.49 12.61
C ASP A 37 -1.40 -4.61 14.12
N ILE A 38 -0.64 -3.85 14.92
CA ILE A 38 -0.80 -3.80 16.37
C ILE A 38 -2.21 -3.31 16.72
N LEU A 39 -2.66 -2.23 16.07
CA LEU A 39 -4.01 -1.69 16.28
C LEU A 39 -5.08 -2.72 15.91
N LYS A 40 -4.92 -3.40 14.77
CA LYS A 40 -5.82 -4.47 14.32
C LYS A 40 -5.91 -5.60 15.33
N ASN A 41 -4.77 -6.11 15.83
CA ASN A 41 -4.75 -7.21 16.79
C ASN A 41 -5.41 -6.81 18.11
N ARG A 42 -5.17 -5.58 18.59
CA ARG A 42 -5.83 -5.07 19.80
C ARG A 42 -7.35 -5.02 19.66
N ILE A 43 -7.86 -4.59 18.51
CA ILE A 43 -9.31 -4.57 18.25
C ILE A 43 -9.86 -6.00 18.23
N HIS A 44 -9.16 -6.94 17.59
CA HIS A 44 -9.56 -8.35 17.56
C HIS A 44 -9.60 -9.00 18.95
N ASP A 45 -8.60 -8.70 19.80
CA ASP A 45 -8.52 -9.17 21.18
C ASP A 45 -9.63 -8.59 22.06
N GLU A 46 -9.98 -7.30 21.86
CA GLU A 46 -11.11 -6.67 22.54
C GLU A 46 -12.45 -7.32 22.13
N ASP A 47 -12.63 -7.65 20.85
CA ASP A 47 -13.84 -8.34 20.37
C ASP A 47 -13.98 -9.75 20.95
N THR A 48 -12.89 -10.51 21.01
CA THR A 48 -12.90 -11.87 21.59
C THR A 48 -13.09 -11.83 23.11
N SER A 49 -12.44 -10.89 23.81
CA SER A 49 -12.63 -10.68 25.24
C SER A 49 -14.06 -10.22 25.56
N GLY A 50 -14.63 -9.32 24.75
CA GLY A 50 -16.01 -8.85 24.89
C GLY A 50 -17.03 -9.97 24.77
N LYS A 51 -16.87 -10.87 23.78
CA LYS A 51 -17.73 -12.06 23.60
C LYS A 51 -17.71 -13.00 24.80
N SER A 52 -16.55 -13.18 25.46
CA SER A 52 -16.44 -14.01 26.66
C SER A 52 -17.15 -13.41 27.90
N LYS A 53 -17.29 -12.08 27.93
CA LYS A 53 -17.96 -11.33 29.01
C LYS A 53 -19.42 -11.01 28.71
N ALA A 54 -19.87 -11.23 27.47
CA ALA A 54 -21.22 -10.90 26.99
C ALA A 54 -22.35 -11.61 27.77
N TRP A 55 -22.10 -12.79 28.35
CA TRP A 55 -23.08 -13.47 29.23
C TRP A 55 -23.49 -12.61 30.44
N LEU A 56 -22.63 -11.69 30.91
CA LEU A 56 -22.86 -10.91 32.13
C LEU A 56 -23.34 -9.48 31.91
N SER A 57 -23.40 -8.97 30.66
CA SER A 57 -23.47 -7.52 30.41
C SER A 57 -24.57 -7.07 29.44
N MET A 58 -25.76 -7.69 29.46
CA MET A 58 -26.89 -7.42 28.54
C MET A 58 -27.58 -6.04 28.69
N ARG A 59 -26.92 -4.98 29.17
CA ARG A 59 -27.57 -3.67 29.44
C ARG A 59 -26.89 -2.46 28.80
N SER A 60 -25.79 -2.64 28.06
CA SER A 60 -25.00 -1.54 27.48
C SER A 60 -24.43 -1.88 26.08
N ASP A 61 -25.13 -2.67 25.28
CA ASP A 61 -24.52 -3.31 24.09
C ASP A 61 -24.44 -2.42 22.83
N ASN A 62 -25.39 -1.50 22.60
CA ASN A 62 -25.40 -0.74 21.33
C ASN A 62 -24.18 0.19 21.17
N SER A 63 -23.76 0.86 22.24
CA SER A 63 -22.58 1.73 22.19
C SER A 63 -21.28 0.95 21.93
N HIS A 64 -21.21 -0.32 22.35
CA HIS A 64 -20.02 -1.13 22.15
C HIS A 64 -19.86 -1.55 20.68
N VAL A 65 -20.97 -1.92 20.03
CA VAL A 65 -20.97 -2.30 18.61
C VAL A 65 -20.59 -1.11 17.72
N ASP A 66 -21.13 0.07 17.99
CA ASP A 66 -20.79 1.30 17.25
C ASP A 66 -19.29 1.66 17.39
N ILE A 67 -18.73 1.50 18.59
CA ILE A 67 -17.30 1.75 18.86
C ILE A 67 -16.42 0.75 18.11
N VAL A 68 -16.80 -0.53 18.08
CA VAL A 68 -16.05 -1.58 17.37
C VAL A 68 -16.08 -1.36 15.87
N ALA A 69 -17.24 -1.00 15.31
CA ALA A 69 -17.38 -0.66 13.90
C ALA A 69 -16.54 0.57 13.53
N HIS A 70 -16.58 1.62 14.37
CA HIS A 70 -15.74 2.81 14.20
C HIS A 70 -14.24 2.46 14.22
N LYS A 71 -13.79 1.66 15.19
CA LYS A 71 -12.38 1.22 15.29
C LYS A 71 -11.92 0.48 14.04
N HIS A 72 -12.74 -0.45 13.53
CA HIS A 72 -12.43 -1.13 12.27
C HIS A 72 -12.39 -0.17 11.08
N GLY A 73 -13.32 0.79 10.99
CA GLY A 73 -13.32 1.82 9.94
C GLY A 73 -12.04 2.67 9.93
N VAL A 74 -11.52 3.04 11.10
CA VAL A 74 -10.24 3.78 11.21
C VAL A 74 -9.07 2.94 10.66
N VAL A 75 -9.01 1.64 10.98
CA VAL A 75 -7.96 0.73 10.47
C VAL A 75 -8.01 0.63 8.94
N LEU A 76 -9.21 0.58 8.35
CA LEU A 76 -9.38 0.54 6.90
C LEU A 76 -8.85 1.80 6.24
N ILE A 77 -9.24 2.98 6.73
CA ILE A 77 -8.80 4.27 6.18
C ILE A 77 -7.27 4.39 6.27
N LEU A 78 -6.68 4.02 7.41
CA LEU A 78 -5.23 4.04 7.58
C LEU A 78 -4.52 3.09 6.60
N SER A 79 -5.07 1.89 6.43
CA SER A 79 -4.52 0.87 5.51
C SER A 79 -4.63 1.31 4.05
N GLU A 80 -5.75 1.93 3.65
CA GLU A 80 -5.95 2.48 2.30
C GLU A 80 -4.99 3.63 2.01
N LYS A 81 -4.81 4.56 2.95
CA LYS A 81 -3.84 5.66 2.81
C LYS A 81 -2.42 5.14 2.71
N LEU A 82 -2.06 4.16 3.53
CA LEU A 82 -0.74 3.55 3.47
C LEU A 82 -0.51 2.82 2.14
N HIS A 83 -1.50 2.09 1.63
CA HIS A 83 -1.42 1.45 0.32
C HIS A 83 -1.26 2.47 -0.81
N SER A 84 -2.00 3.59 -0.78
CA SER A 84 -1.86 4.68 -1.76
C SER A 84 -0.47 5.30 -1.76
N VAL A 85 0.14 5.49 -0.58
CA VAL A 85 1.52 6.01 -0.47
C VAL A 85 2.53 4.98 -0.98
N THR A 86 2.39 3.72 -0.60
CA THR A 86 3.26 2.63 -1.07
C THR A 86 3.20 2.48 -2.59
N SER A 87 2.00 2.53 -3.19
CA SER A 87 1.83 2.44 -4.64
C SER A 87 2.49 3.60 -5.38
N GLN A 88 2.38 4.84 -4.87
CA GLN A 88 3.09 5.99 -5.45
C GLN A 88 4.62 5.83 -5.33
N PHE A 89 5.10 5.31 -4.21
CA PHE A 89 6.52 5.05 -4.00
C PHE A 89 7.06 3.98 -4.96
N ASP A 90 6.32 2.88 -5.16
CA ASP A 90 6.67 1.85 -6.15
C ASP A 90 6.75 2.42 -7.56
N GLN A 91 5.81 3.30 -7.94
CA GLN A 91 5.83 3.95 -9.25
C GLN A 91 7.09 4.81 -9.45
N LEU A 92 7.51 5.57 -8.43
CA LEU A 92 8.73 6.37 -8.48
C LEU A 92 9.99 5.50 -8.60
N ARG A 93 10.03 4.37 -7.89
CA ARG A 93 11.14 3.43 -7.96
C ARG A 93 11.20 2.72 -9.32
N ALA A 94 10.05 2.39 -9.91
CA ALA A 94 9.96 1.80 -11.25
C ALA A 94 10.54 2.72 -12.34
N ILE A 95 10.32 4.05 -12.23
CA ILE A 95 10.93 5.03 -13.15
C ILE A 95 12.47 4.97 -13.04
N ARG A 96 13.02 4.90 -11.82
CA ARG A 96 14.47 4.79 -11.61
C ARG A 96 15.04 3.49 -12.15
N PHE A 97 14.35 2.38 -11.93
CA PHE A 97 14.74 1.08 -12.46
C PHE A 97 14.79 1.13 -14.00
N GLN A 98 13.76 1.71 -14.63
CA GLN A 98 13.74 1.89 -16.07
C GLN A 98 14.89 2.77 -16.56
N ASP A 99 15.23 3.84 -15.84
CA ASP A 99 16.37 4.70 -16.17
C ASP A 99 17.73 3.98 -16.01
N ALA A 100 17.90 3.19 -14.96
CA ALA A 100 19.10 2.37 -14.74
C ALA A 100 19.26 1.32 -15.85
N VAL A 101 18.18 0.65 -16.24
CA VAL A 101 18.16 -0.29 -17.37
C VAL A 101 18.45 0.43 -18.69
N ASN A 102 17.85 1.59 -18.94
CA ASN A 102 18.09 2.38 -20.15
C ASN A 102 19.54 2.89 -20.25
N LYS A 103 20.21 3.12 -19.11
CA LYS A 103 21.63 3.49 -19.03
C LYS A 103 22.55 2.29 -19.22
N ALA A 104 22.14 1.12 -18.72
CA ALA A 104 22.89 -0.14 -18.85
C ALA A 104 22.75 -0.79 -20.23
N ILE A 105 21.68 -0.52 -20.99
CA ILE A 105 21.58 -0.92 -22.40
C ILE A 105 22.63 -0.12 -23.17
N PRO A 106 23.68 -0.76 -23.73
CA PRO A 106 24.77 -0.05 -24.36
C PRO A 106 24.21 0.79 -25.50
N ARG A 107 24.34 2.11 -25.38
CA ARG A 107 24.16 3.02 -26.50
C ARG A 107 25.17 2.59 -27.57
N ARG A 108 24.71 1.81 -28.55
CA ARG A 108 25.35 1.64 -29.87
C ARG A 108 25.44 3.01 -30.54
N LYS A 109 26.31 3.89 -30.05
CA LYS A 109 26.84 4.95 -30.88
C LYS A 109 27.91 4.28 -31.72
N MET A 110 27.47 3.74 -32.85
CA MET A 110 28.34 3.51 -33.99
C MET A 110 29.01 4.87 -34.25
N HIS A 111 30.27 5.01 -33.86
CA HIS A 111 31.08 6.16 -34.23
C HIS A 111 31.08 6.19 -35.75
N GLN A 112 30.26 7.07 -36.31
CA GLN A 112 30.34 7.42 -37.72
C GLN A 112 31.68 8.11 -37.88
N VAL A 113 32.68 7.32 -38.27
CA VAL A 113 33.93 7.84 -38.80
C VAL A 113 33.54 8.63 -40.04
N THR A 114 33.38 9.94 -39.88
CA THR A 114 33.30 10.91 -40.97
C THR A 114 34.64 10.91 -41.68
N ASN A 115 34.86 9.89 -42.51
CA ASN A 115 35.82 9.97 -43.60
C ASN A 115 35.26 10.98 -44.61
N SER A 116 35.82 12.17 -44.61
CA SER A 116 35.63 13.12 -45.69
C SER A 116 36.97 13.77 -46.03
N ASN A 117 37.40 13.44 -47.25
CA ASN A 117 38.22 14.23 -48.16
C ASN A 117 39.72 13.89 -48.21
N SER A 118 40.03 12.86 -49.01
CA SER A 118 41.16 12.96 -49.95
C SER A 118 40.68 13.74 -51.19
N PRO A 119 41.54 14.61 -51.74
CA PRO A 119 41.74 14.58 -53.18
C PRO A 119 43.20 14.32 -53.52
N ILE A 120 43.36 13.36 -54.44
CA ILE A 120 44.54 13.07 -55.24
C ILE A 120 45.02 14.34 -55.95
N ILE A 121 46.33 14.65 -55.91
CA ILE A 121 47.11 15.24 -57.01
C ILE A 121 48.58 14.84 -56.86
N SER A 122 49.13 14.50 -58.02
CA SER A 122 50.37 13.79 -58.34
C SER A 122 51.66 14.64 -58.28
N LYS A 123 52.82 14.00 -58.03
CA LYS A 123 53.94 13.80 -59.00
C LYS A 123 55.30 13.51 -58.34
N SER A 124 56.06 12.64 -59.04
CA SER A 124 57.52 12.71 -59.27
C SER A 124 58.46 11.78 -58.47
N ASN A 125 58.73 10.63 -59.10
CA ASN A 125 60.04 10.13 -59.56
C ASN A 125 61.19 9.76 -58.59
N HIS A 126 61.61 8.50 -58.79
CA HIS A 126 62.97 7.93 -58.83
C HIS A 126 63.66 7.45 -57.52
N SER A 127 63.89 6.13 -57.55
CA SER A 127 64.84 5.23 -56.88
C SER A 127 65.96 5.81 -56.01
N GLU A 128 66.20 5.23 -54.83
CA GLU A 128 67.44 4.47 -54.53
C GLU A 128 67.34 3.65 -53.23
N VAL A 129 68.23 2.68 -53.14
CA VAL A 129 68.39 1.57 -52.19
C VAL A 129 69.00 2.03 -50.85
N LYS A 130 68.47 1.56 -49.69
CA LYS A 130 69.24 0.99 -48.55
C LYS A 130 68.43 0.66 -47.29
N GLU A 131 68.57 -0.60 -46.86
CA GLU A 131 68.59 -1.20 -45.50
C GLU A 131 67.43 -1.03 -44.47
N PRO A 132 67.25 -2.05 -43.59
CA PRO A 132 66.03 -2.28 -42.82
C PRO A 132 66.04 -1.51 -41.49
N ASP A 133 65.02 -0.68 -41.27
CA ASP A 133 64.82 0.00 -39.98
C ASP A 133 63.65 -0.63 -39.22
N GLU A 134 63.98 -1.21 -38.07
CA GLU A 134 63.16 -2.08 -37.23
C GLU A 134 62.13 -1.32 -36.39
N LEU A 135 61.21 -0.50 -36.92
CA LEU A 135 60.21 0.17 -36.06
C LEU A 135 58.77 0.32 -36.60
N PRO A 136 58.01 -0.78 -36.81
CA PRO A 136 56.54 -0.73 -36.78
C PRO A 136 55.93 -1.32 -35.49
N SER A 137 56.72 -2.05 -34.69
CA SER A 137 56.20 -2.93 -33.64
C SER A 137 55.80 -2.21 -32.34
N GLU A 138 56.38 -1.05 -32.03
CA GLU A 138 56.06 -0.31 -30.79
C GLU A 138 54.73 0.44 -30.89
N HIS A 139 54.46 1.12 -32.01
CA HIS A 139 53.22 1.90 -32.18
C HIS A 139 51.97 1.01 -32.24
N LEU A 140 52.08 -0.17 -32.86
CA LEU A 140 51.03 -1.20 -32.84
C LEU A 140 50.80 -1.78 -31.44
N ARG A 141 51.87 -1.98 -30.65
CA ARG A 141 51.75 -2.46 -29.27
C ARG A 141 51.10 -1.45 -28.34
N VAL A 142 51.42 -0.17 -28.48
CA VAL A 142 50.79 0.92 -27.70
C VAL A 142 49.32 1.07 -28.06
N GLN A 143 48.95 0.96 -29.34
CA GLN A 143 47.56 0.97 -29.77
C GLN A 143 46.78 -0.26 -29.28
N GLN A 144 47.40 -1.45 -29.30
CA GLN A 144 46.82 -2.67 -28.74
C GLN A 144 46.60 -2.55 -27.22
N GLN A 145 47.59 -2.01 -26.49
CA GLN A 145 47.48 -1.77 -25.06
C GLN A 145 46.38 -0.78 -24.72
N PHE A 146 46.22 0.28 -25.52
CA PHE A 146 45.15 1.26 -25.33
C PHE A 146 43.77 0.64 -25.55
N LEU A 147 43.61 -0.20 -26.58
CA LEU A 147 42.37 -0.93 -26.83
C LEU A 147 42.05 -1.95 -25.73
N ASP A 148 43.06 -2.64 -25.21
CA ASP A 148 42.93 -3.56 -24.08
C ASP A 148 42.57 -2.81 -22.78
N ASP A 149 43.13 -1.63 -22.54
CA ASP A 149 42.76 -0.76 -21.42
C ASP A 149 41.33 -0.21 -21.57
N GLU A 150 40.91 0.18 -22.78
CA GLU A 150 39.55 0.64 -23.05
C GLU A 150 38.52 -0.49 -22.88
N THR A 151 38.83 -1.70 -23.36
CA THR A 151 37.97 -2.87 -23.13
C THR A 151 37.89 -3.24 -21.66
N ARG A 152 39.01 -3.17 -20.92
CA ARG A 152 39.01 -3.36 -19.46
C ARG A 152 38.17 -2.30 -18.75
N ALA A 153 38.31 -1.03 -19.13
CA ALA A 153 37.53 0.07 -18.56
C ALA A 153 36.02 -0.10 -18.81
N LEU A 154 35.62 -0.44 -20.04
CA LEU A 154 34.23 -0.73 -20.41
C LEU A 154 33.69 -1.96 -19.67
N GLN A 155 34.50 -2.99 -19.48
CA GLN A 155 34.12 -4.19 -18.75
C GLN A 155 33.87 -3.90 -17.26
N VAL A 156 34.69 -3.03 -16.65
CA VAL A 156 34.49 -2.54 -15.28
C VAL A 156 33.22 -1.69 -15.20
N GLU A 157 32.98 -0.79 -16.15
CA GLU A 157 31.76 0.03 -16.19
C GLU A 157 30.49 -0.82 -16.33
N LEU A 158 30.49 -1.81 -17.23
CA LEU A 158 29.40 -2.76 -17.41
C LEU A 158 29.15 -3.57 -16.14
N THR A 159 30.21 -4.03 -15.48
CA THR A 159 30.08 -4.80 -14.23
C THR A 159 29.45 -3.95 -13.13
N ASN A 160 29.87 -2.68 -13.00
CA ASN A 160 29.31 -1.75 -12.04
C ASN A 160 27.84 -1.41 -12.36
N LEU A 161 27.49 -1.17 -13.63
CA LEU A 161 26.11 -0.94 -14.05
C LEU A 161 25.22 -2.16 -13.77
N LEU A 162 25.70 -3.37 -14.02
CA LEU A 162 24.96 -4.60 -13.77
C LEU A 162 24.69 -4.78 -12.27
N ASP A 163 25.68 -4.53 -11.42
CA ASP A 163 25.53 -4.59 -9.95
C ASP A 163 24.47 -3.58 -9.46
N THR A 164 24.50 -2.34 -9.96
CA THR A 164 23.48 -1.33 -9.63
C THR A 164 22.07 -1.72 -10.10
N VAL A 165 21.94 -2.35 -11.27
CA VAL A 165 20.64 -2.83 -11.78
C VAL A 165 20.13 -3.99 -10.93
N GLN A 166 20.99 -4.93 -10.54
CA GLN A 166 20.62 -6.07 -9.71
C GLN A 166 20.20 -5.65 -8.28
N GLU A 167 20.92 -4.69 -7.69
CA GLU A 167 20.55 -4.14 -6.39
C GLU A 167 19.20 -3.42 -6.44
N THR A 168 18.98 -2.62 -7.48
CA THR A 168 17.71 -1.89 -7.67
C THR A 168 16.54 -2.81 -8.00
N GLU A 169 16.77 -3.90 -8.74
CA GLU A 169 15.79 -4.97 -8.98
C GLU A 169 15.33 -5.60 -7.67
N THR A 170 16.28 -6.03 -6.83
CA THR A 170 15.97 -6.70 -5.55
C THR A 170 15.13 -5.81 -4.64
N LYS A 171 15.50 -4.53 -4.51
CA LYS A 171 14.75 -3.53 -3.72
C LYS A 171 13.36 -3.26 -4.30
N MET A 172 13.19 -3.31 -5.62
CA MET A 172 11.89 -3.13 -6.27
C MET A 172 10.97 -4.33 -6.04
N VAL A 173 11.50 -5.56 -6.15
CA VAL A 173 10.74 -6.79 -5.96
C VAL A 173 10.23 -6.94 -4.53
N GLU A 174 11.07 -6.68 -3.52
CA GLU A 174 10.65 -6.72 -2.10
C GLU A 174 9.48 -5.76 -1.84
N MET A 175 9.56 -4.54 -2.37
CA MET A 175 8.54 -3.52 -2.14
C MET A 175 7.24 -3.83 -2.88
N SER A 176 7.32 -4.32 -4.12
CA SER A 176 6.17 -4.78 -4.89
C SER A 176 5.45 -5.92 -4.19
N ALA A 177 6.19 -6.86 -3.61
CA ALA A 177 5.63 -7.93 -2.79
C ALA A 177 4.91 -7.38 -1.53
N LEU A 178 5.54 -6.42 -0.84
CA LEU A 178 4.92 -5.76 0.32
C LEU A 178 3.63 -5.03 -0.07
N ASN A 179 3.65 -4.27 -1.17
CA ASN A 179 2.49 -3.53 -1.67
C ASN A 179 1.34 -4.47 -2.04
N HIS A 180 1.64 -5.60 -2.69
CA HIS A 180 0.66 -6.62 -3.01
C HIS A 180 0.02 -7.25 -1.76
N LEU A 181 0.82 -7.56 -0.74
CA LEU A 181 0.32 -8.05 0.55
C LEU A 181 -0.59 -7.02 1.23
N MET A 182 -0.23 -5.74 1.16
CA MET A 182 -1.06 -4.65 1.71
C MET A 182 -2.38 -4.50 0.96
N ALA A 183 -2.37 -4.55 -0.38
CA ALA A 183 -3.59 -4.49 -1.20
C ALA A 183 -4.56 -5.62 -0.80
N THR A 184 -4.02 -6.82 -0.62
CA THR A 184 -4.79 -8.00 -0.19
C THR A 184 -5.39 -7.80 1.21
N HIS A 185 -4.62 -7.24 2.15
CA HIS A 185 -5.08 -7.00 3.51
C HIS A 185 -6.14 -5.90 3.58
N VAL A 186 -6.01 -4.83 2.79
CA VAL A 186 -7.04 -3.78 2.65
C VAL A 186 -8.35 -4.37 2.12
N LEU A 187 -8.28 -5.21 1.07
CA LEU A 187 -9.45 -5.88 0.51
C LEU A 187 -10.14 -6.78 1.55
N GLN A 188 -9.36 -7.60 2.26
CA GLN A 188 -9.88 -8.47 3.31
C GLN A 188 -10.53 -7.67 4.45
N GLN A 189 -9.92 -6.54 4.86
CA GLN A 189 -10.48 -5.68 5.90
C GLN A 189 -11.81 -5.06 5.48
N ALA A 190 -11.94 -4.60 4.23
CA ALA A 190 -13.17 -4.02 3.72
C ALA A 190 -14.34 -5.01 3.84
N GLN A 191 -14.12 -6.27 3.46
CA GLN A 191 -15.12 -7.33 3.56
C GLN A 191 -15.49 -7.64 5.03
N GLN A 192 -14.51 -7.65 5.94
CA GLN A 192 -14.78 -7.88 7.36
C GLN A 192 -15.64 -6.76 7.98
N ILE A 193 -15.46 -5.52 7.53
CA ILE A 193 -16.25 -4.36 7.98
C ILE A 193 -17.69 -4.42 7.47
N GLU A 194 -17.90 -4.85 6.23
CA GLU A 194 -19.24 -5.00 5.66
C GLU A 194 -20.08 -5.98 6.50
N LEU A 195 -19.49 -7.12 6.86
CA LEU A 195 -20.14 -8.10 7.75
C LEU A 195 -20.41 -7.53 9.15
N LEU A 196 -19.45 -6.81 9.74
CA LEU A 196 -19.65 -6.18 11.04
C LEU A 196 -20.74 -5.10 11.00
N TYR A 197 -20.84 -4.35 9.90
CA TYR A 197 -21.85 -3.33 9.72
C TYR A 197 -23.24 -3.94 9.57
N GLU A 198 -23.39 -5.00 8.78
CA GLU A 198 -24.66 -5.73 8.65
C GLU A 198 -25.13 -6.28 10.00
N GLN A 199 -24.22 -6.89 10.77
CA GLN A 199 -24.51 -7.37 12.13
C GLN A 199 -24.90 -6.24 13.09
N ALA A 200 -24.26 -5.07 13.00
CA ALA A 200 -24.59 -3.91 13.83
C ALA A 200 -25.98 -3.35 13.53
N VAL A 201 -26.33 -3.26 12.25
CA VAL A 201 -27.65 -2.82 11.80
C VAL A 201 -28.72 -3.82 12.23
N GLU A 202 -28.49 -5.11 12.06
CA GLU A 202 -29.42 -6.16 12.48
C GLU A 202 -29.64 -6.15 14.00
N ALA A 203 -28.57 -6.05 14.79
CA ALA A 203 -28.66 -5.96 16.24
C ALA A 203 -29.46 -4.72 16.69
N THR A 204 -29.20 -3.56 16.07
CA THR A 204 -29.93 -2.31 16.35
C THR A 204 -31.41 -2.44 16.02
N ASN A 205 -31.74 -3.00 14.85
CA ASN A 205 -33.12 -3.23 14.42
C ASN A 205 -33.84 -4.20 15.36
N ASN A 206 -33.18 -5.28 15.80
CA ASN A 206 -33.75 -6.25 16.71
C ASN A 206 -34.04 -5.64 18.09
N VAL A 207 -33.16 -4.77 18.60
CA VAL A 207 -33.40 -4.01 19.85
C VAL A 207 -34.57 -3.03 19.69
N GLU A 208 -34.66 -2.32 18.56
CA GLU A 208 -35.76 -1.39 18.29
C GLU A 208 -37.11 -2.13 18.22
N MET A 209 -37.18 -3.25 17.48
CA MET A 209 -38.35 -4.11 17.43
C MET A 209 -38.70 -4.65 18.81
N GLY A 210 -37.72 -5.17 19.56
CA GLY A 210 -37.91 -5.66 20.92
C GLY A 210 -38.49 -4.58 21.85
N ASN A 211 -38.04 -3.33 21.73
CA ASN A 211 -38.56 -2.22 22.53
C ASN A 211 -40.00 -1.85 22.15
N LYS A 212 -40.35 -1.90 20.85
CA LYS A 212 -41.74 -1.71 20.38
C LYS A 212 -42.66 -2.78 20.95
N GLU A 213 -42.26 -4.04 20.88
CA GLU A 213 -43.03 -5.17 21.44
C GLU A 213 -43.19 -5.03 22.97
N LEU A 214 -42.13 -4.62 23.68
CA LEU A 214 -42.18 -4.42 25.13
C LEU A 214 -43.12 -3.27 25.53
N SER A 215 -43.08 -2.17 24.76
CA SER A 215 -44.01 -1.05 24.93
C SER A 215 -45.47 -1.47 24.69
N GLN A 216 -45.72 -2.23 23.62
CA GLN A 216 -47.06 -2.76 23.32
C GLN A 216 -47.55 -3.72 24.43
N ALA A 217 -46.68 -4.58 24.96
CA ALA A 217 -47.01 -5.47 26.08
C ALA A 217 -47.37 -4.69 27.35
N MET A 218 -46.63 -3.62 27.66
CA MET A 218 -46.96 -2.72 28.78
C MET A 218 -48.31 -2.03 28.58
N GLN A 219 -48.59 -1.52 27.38
CA GLN A 219 -49.87 -0.88 27.06
C GLN A 219 -51.04 -1.87 27.18
N ARG A 220 -50.87 -3.09 26.68
CA ARG A 220 -51.89 -4.16 26.77
C ARG A 220 -52.14 -4.59 28.21
N ASN A 221 -51.09 -4.68 29.04
CA ASN A 221 -51.23 -4.98 30.47
C ASN A 221 -52.02 -3.88 31.22
N SER A 222 -51.71 -2.62 30.96
CA SER A 222 -52.43 -1.47 31.55
C SER A 222 -53.91 -1.47 31.14
N SER A 223 -54.19 -1.69 29.85
CA SER A 223 -55.56 -1.78 29.33
C SER A 223 -56.35 -2.93 29.95
N SER A 224 -55.73 -4.10 30.13
CA SER A 224 -56.36 -5.27 30.75
C SER A 224 -56.78 -4.99 32.20
N ARG A 225 -55.90 -4.34 32.98
CA ARG A 225 -56.20 -3.96 34.37
C ARG A 225 -57.40 -3.01 34.46
N THR A 226 -57.45 -2.00 33.60
CA THR A 226 -58.58 -1.04 33.57
C THR A 226 -59.89 -1.74 33.17
N PHE A 227 -59.84 -2.64 32.20
CA PHE A 227 -61.01 -3.43 31.79
C PHE A 227 -61.53 -4.33 32.92
N LEU A 228 -60.64 -4.98 33.67
CA LEU A 228 -61.02 -5.82 34.83
C LEU A 228 -61.69 -4.99 35.92
N LEU A 229 -61.16 -3.81 36.25
CA LEU A 229 -61.76 -2.91 37.24
C LEU A 229 -63.16 -2.43 36.82
N LEU A 230 -63.35 -2.08 35.55
CA LEU A 230 -64.68 -1.70 35.02
C LEU A 230 -65.66 -2.87 35.08
N PHE A 231 -65.23 -4.07 34.71
CA PHE A 231 -66.06 -5.27 34.80
C PHE A 231 -66.52 -5.55 36.23
N LEU A 232 -65.61 -5.46 37.20
CA LEU A 232 -65.92 -5.68 38.61
C LEU A 232 -66.88 -4.61 39.14
N PHE A 233 -66.71 -3.35 38.75
CA PHE A 233 -67.64 -2.26 39.08
C PHE A 233 -69.05 -2.52 38.52
N VAL A 234 -69.18 -2.88 37.25
CA VAL A 234 -70.49 -3.20 36.66
C VAL A 234 -71.14 -4.39 37.36
N LEU A 235 -70.36 -5.41 37.72
CA LEU A 235 -70.85 -6.59 38.42
C LEU A 235 -71.36 -6.25 39.83
N THR A 236 -70.64 -5.43 40.60
CA THR A 236 -71.07 -5.04 41.96
C THR A 236 -72.35 -4.20 41.93
N PHE A 237 -72.48 -3.27 40.99
CA PHE A 237 -73.71 -2.49 40.81
C PHE A 237 -74.88 -3.37 40.36
N SER A 238 -74.64 -4.35 39.51
CA SER A 238 -75.68 -5.30 39.07
C SER A 238 -76.21 -6.12 40.25
N ILE A 239 -75.32 -6.60 41.14
CA ILE A 239 -75.71 -7.33 42.35
C ILE A 239 -76.49 -6.43 43.30
N LEU A 240 -76.03 -5.19 43.53
CA LEU A 240 -76.72 -4.23 44.39
C LEU A 240 -78.13 -3.91 43.88
N PHE A 241 -78.30 -3.74 42.57
CA PHE A 241 -79.60 -3.51 41.96
C PHE A 241 -80.53 -4.72 42.10
N LEU A 242 -79.99 -5.93 41.95
CA LEU A 242 -80.74 -7.17 42.12
C LEU A 242 -81.20 -7.37 43.57
N ASP A 243 -80.34 -7.00 44.53
CA ASP A 243 -80.64 -7.02 45.97
C ASP A 243 -81.68 -5.97 46.36
N TRP A 244 -81.65 -4.78 45.74
CA TRP A 244 -82.66 -3.73 45.98
C TRP A 244 -84.04 -4.07 45.39
N TYR A 245 -84.07 -4.85 44.30
CA TYR A 245 -85.32 -5.20 43.61
C TYR A 245 -86.02 -6.44 44.21
N ASN A 246 -85.29 -7.27 44.96
CA ASN A 246 -85.80 -8.48 45.61
C ASN A 246 -86.40 -8.18 46.99
#